data_AF-A0A3P8W668-F1
#
_entry.id   AF-A0A3P8W668-F1
#
_cell.length_a   1.000
_cell.length_b   1.000
_cell.length_c   1.000
_cell.angle_alpha   90.00
_cell.angle_beta   90.00
_cell.angle_gamma   90.00
#
_symmetry.space_group_name_H-M   'P 1'
#
loop_
_entity.id
_entity.type
_entity.pdbx_description
1 polymer ?
#
loop_
_entity_poly.entity_id
_entity_poly.type
_entity_poly.pdbx_seq_one_letter_code
_entity_poly.pdbx_strand_id
1 'polypeptide(L)'
;MRTYDGLTNQAGRTPHPSGHPFSEIILYLPLYIHLSIHLRSQSPVLSMLYSATLCTFARATIWPPTCSFVSNASNIYLPSSNVLPMQLSFHFISQSNTLNVHKSFRSSTISLALSLSLSLFLSSSLLVRLLLLFLHPLHPPPLSSTMLQMGDVLPCFSAVFLLLLLGTRSATGASLLTVFLYVFLMMFRFPPVPTYQAGRVLRPRAPSGGVSVVASRGGTHDAPENTVAAIREASRNGATGVQLDLSFTADGVPVLMHDETVDRTTNGSGPVNKLQIVQLRRLDAAAHHRLKDKFSAEKVPTLQEAVEECIKHQLTIFFDVKGQPDKSASVLHQMYKKFPALYNSSVVSSFEPKVIYKMRQTDPNVVTALIHRPWRLSHFADATPRSLSVWGQIWLEFLDVLLDWAHHHILWKLCGVSAVLIQKDFISVDYVQYWAERGVEVVGWTVNTAVEKDFYQNLLKIGYITDSLLEDCDPQY
;
A
#
# COMPACT_ATOMS: atom_id res chain seq x y z
N MET A 1 35.48 -37.73 39.99
CA MET A 1 35.21 -38.96 40.78
C MET A 1 34.70 -38.52 42.15
N ARG A 2 33.47 -38.91 42.54
CA ARG A 2 32.85 -38.85 43.90
C ARG A 2 32.98 -37.56 44.76
N THR A 3 31.98 -37.05 45.47
CA THR A 3 30.49 -37.19 45.52
C THR A 3 29.97 -36.15 46.56
N TYR A 4 28.71 -35.69 46.41
CA TYR A 4 27.64 -35.47 47.42
C TYR A 4 27.98 -35.10 48.90
N ASP A 5 27.12 -34.42 49.67
CA ASP A 5 25.65 -34.30 49.57
C ASP A 5 25.09 -32.98 50.15
N GLY A 6 23.79 -32.71 49.99
CA GLY A 6 23.14 -31.51 50.55
C GLY A 6 21.71 -31.19 50.08
N LEU A 7 20.91 -32.19 49.72
CA LEU A 7 19.53 -32.00 49.24
C LEU A 7 18.47 -31.85 50.34
N THR A 8 17.35 -31.21 49.97
CA THR A 8 15.91 -31.54 50.18
C THR A 8 15.08 -30.25 50.43
N ASN A 9 13.80 -30.08 50.09
CA ASN A 9 12.74 -30.77 49.31
C ASN A 9 11.58 -29.74 49.14
N GLN A 10 10.45 -29.87 48.42
CA GLN A 10 9.92 -30.51 47.18
C GLN A 10 8.42 -30.04 47.12
N ALA A 11 7.61 -30.07 46.07
CA ALA A 11 7.65 -30.19 44.59
C ALA A 11 6.25 -29.69 44.10
N GLY A 12 5.87 -29.50 42.84
CA GLY A 12 6.38 -29.75 41.47
C GLY A 12 5.32 -29.16 40.50
N ARG A 13 5.03 -29.62 39.28
CA ARG A 13 5.60 -30.64 38.38
C ARG A 13 5.33 -30.16 36.94
N THR A 14 6.23 -30.41 36.00
CA THR A 14 5.88 -30.41 34.55
C THR A 14 5.30 -31.77 34.15
N PRO A 15 4.67 -31.86 32.97
CA PRO A 15 5.35 -32.63 31.91
C PRO A 15 5.17 -32.05 30.48
N HIS A 16 6.19 -32.24 29.64
CA HIS A 16 5.99 -32.41 28.19
C HIS A 16 5.55 -33.85 27.89
N PRO A 17 4.87 -34.08 26.77
CA PRO A 17 5.55 -34.86 25.73
C PRO A 17 5.40 -34.28 24.30
N SER A 18 6.15 -34.86 23.37
CA SER A 18 6.22 -34.53 21.94
C SER A 18 5.07 -35.14 21.11
N GLY A 19 4.67 -34.46 20.04
CA GLY A 19 3.79 -34.98 18.99
C GLY A 19 4.06 -34.31 17.63
N HIS A 20 3.88 -35.04 16.54
CA HIS A 20 4.14 -34.58 15.16
C HIS A 20 2.98 -33.70 14.60
N PRO A 21 3.20 -32.91 13.53
CA PRO A 21 2.32 -31.81 13.16
C PRO A 21 1.03 -32.26 12.49
N PHE A 22 -0.08 -31.60 12.84
CA PHE A 22 -1.31 -31.62 12.05
C PHE A 22 -1.30 -30.49 11.04
N SER A 23 -1.36 -30.86 9.75
CA SER A 23 -1.54 -29.94 8.64
C SER A 23 -3.03 -29.57 8.47
N GLU A 24 -3.52 -28.59 9.22
CA GLU A 24 -4.83 -27.99 8.94
C GLU A 24 -4.74 -27.09 7.70
N ILE A 25 -4.88 -27.70 6.53
CA ILE A 25 -5.10 -27.00 5.28
C ILE A 25 -6.52 -26.42 5.32
N ILE A 26 -6.63 -25.13 5.67
CA ILE A 26 -7.90 -24.39 5.56
C ILE A 26 -8.20 -24.17 4.06
N LEU A 27 -8.84 -25.18 3.46
CA LEU A 27 -9.41 -25.11 2.12
C LEU A 27 -10.55 -24.11 2.10
N TYR A 28 -10.27 -22.88 1.67
CA TYR A 28 -11.26 -21.87 1.31
C TYR A 28 -12.04 -22.33 0.07
N LEU A 29 -13.04 -23.20 0.29
CA LEU A 29 -13.97 -23.63 -0.74
C LEU A 29 -14.94 -22.47 -1.06
N PRO A 30 -15.01 -21.95 -2.29
CA PRO A 30 -15.92 -20.86 -2.62
C PRO A 30 -17.37 -21.33 -2.56
N LEU A 31 -18.14 -20.80 -1.61
CA LEU A 31 -19.55 -21.14 -1.42
C LEU A 31 -20.43 -20.50 -2.51
N TYR A 32 -20.55 -21.17 -3.65
CA TYR A 32 -21.37 -20.72 -4.78
C TYR A 32 -22.88 -20.71 -4.46
N ILE A 33 -23.38 -19.57 -3.99
CA ILE A 33 -24.83 -19.32 -3.86
C ILE A 33 -25.40 -19.05 -5.26
N HIS A 34 -26.11 -20.04 -5.82
CA HIS A 34 -26.69 -19.95 -7.16
C HIS A 34 -28.01 -19.16 -7.13
N LEU A 35 -27.94 -17.84 -7.30
CA LEU A 35 -29.12 -16.95 -7.31
C LEU A 35 -29.86 -17.03 -8.65
N SER A 36 -30.80 -17.96 -8.78
CA SER A 36 -31.65 -18.16 -9.96
C SER A 36 -32.67 -17.03 -10.18
N ILE A 37 -32.21 -15.90 -10.72
CA ILE A 37 -33.08 -14.78 -11.12
C ILE A 37 -33.91 -15.18 -12.35
N HIS A 38 -35.19 -15.49 -12.14
CA HIS A 38 -36.09 -15.98 -13.19
C HIS A 38 -36.76 -14.83 -13.98
N LEU A 39 -35.94 -14.05 -14.70
CA LEU A 39 -36.42 -12.95 -15.56
C LEU A 39 -37.01 -13.47 -16.87
N ARG A 40 -38.35 -13.50 -16.97
CA ARG A 40 -39.05 -13.66 -18.25
C ARG A 40 -38.82 -12.41 -19.11
N SER A 41 -37.89 -12.49 -20.06
CA SER A 41 -37.64 -11.46 -21.08
C SER A 41 -37.96 -12.01 -22.47
N GLN A 42 -39.00 -11.50 -23.12
CA GLN A 42 -39.32 -11.80 -24.52
C GLN A 42 -38.47 -10.92 -25.46
N SER A 43 -37.15 -11.11 -25.44
CA SER A 43 -36.22 -10.43 -26.35
C SER A 43 -35.15 -11.41 -26.86
N PRO A 44 -35.12 -11.74 -28.17
CA PRO A 44 -34.14 -12.67 -28.72
C PRO A 44 -32.70 -12.14 -28.67
N VAL A 45 -32.51 -10.81 -28.59
CA VAL A 45 -31.20 -10.15 -28.61
C VAL A 45 -30.38 -10.45 -27.33
N LEU A 46 -31.02 -10.51 -26.15
CA LEU A 46 -30.31 -10.80 -24.90
C LEU A 46 -29.81 -12.25 -24.83
N SER A 47 -30.56 -13.20 -25.40
CA SER A 47 -30.18 -14.62 -25.44
C SER A 47 -28.84 -14.84 -26.16
N MET A 48 -28.66 -14.14 -27.29
CA MET A 48 -27.47 -14.26 -28.14
C MET A 48 -26.20 -13.73 -27.47
N LEU A 49 -26.30 -12.63 -26.71
CA LEU A 49 -25.18 -12.08 -25.92
C LEU A 49 -24.79 -12.99 -24.76
N TYR A 50 -25.76 -13.62 -24.10
CA TYR A 50 -25.51 -14.54 -22.98
C TYR A 50 -24.74 -15.78 -23.45
N SER A 51 -25.14 -16.36 -24.59
CA SER A 51 -24.46 -17.52 -25.20
C SER A 51 -23.01 -17.21 -25.60
N ALA A 52 -22.75 -16.06 -26.21
CA ALA A 52 -21.39 -15.63 -26.57
C ALA A 52 -20.48 -15.45 -25.33
N THR A 53 -21.03 -14.97 -24.22
CA THR A 53 -20.29 -14.77 -22.96
C THR A 53 -19.86 -16.12 -22.36
N LEU A 54 -20.75 -17.11 -22.32
CA LEU A 54 -20.41 -18.46 -21.84
C LEU A 54 -19.40 -19.18 -22.74
N CYS A 55 -19.52 -19.09 -24.07
CA CYS A 55 -18.55 -19.68 -25.00
C CYS A 55 -17.14 -19.08 -24.85
N THR A 56 -17.04 -17.81 -24.44
CA THR A 56 -15.75 -17.15 -24.19
C THR A 56 -15.12 -17.66 -22.88
N PHE A 57 -15.91 -17.80 -21.82
CA PHE A 57 -15.43 -18.34 -20.54
C PHE A 57 -14.97 -19.80 -20.65
N ALA A 58 -15.73 -20.65 -21.36
CA ALA A 58 -15.41 -22.07 -21.54
C ALA A 58 -14.11 -22.32 -22.34
N ARG A 59 -13.58 -21.31 -23.06
CA ARG A 59 -12.29 -21.40 -23.76
C ARG A 59 -11.06 -21.03 -22.91
N ALA A 60 -11.26 -20.47 -21.71
CA ALA A 60 -10.15 -20.03 -20.85
C ALA A 60 -9.58 -21.14 -19.94
N THR A 61 -10.27 -22.29 -19.82
CA THR A 61 -9.94 -23.36 -18.88
C THR A 61 -9.68 -24.70 -19.58
N ILE A 62 -8.65 -24.75 -20.43
CA ILE A 62 -8.14 -26.01 -21.04
C ILE A 62 -6.61 -26.01 -20.99
N TRP A 63 -6.04 -27.06 -20.39
CA TRP A 63 -4.61 -27.43 -20.51
C TRP A 63 -4.51 -28.93 -20.90
N PRO A 64 -3.34 -29.44 -21.30
CA PRO A 64 -3.24 -30.49 -22.33
C PRO A 64 -3.62 -31.92 -21.90
N PRO A 65 -3.95 -32.82 -22.86
CA PRO A 65 -4.51 -34.14 -22.58
C PRO A 65 -3.45 -35.24 -22.38
N THR A 66 -3.67 -36.08 -21.36
CA THR A 66 -3.01 -37.41 -21.21
C THR A 66 -3.98 -38.43 -20.60
N CYS A 67 -3.89 -39.69 -21.04
CA CYS A 67 -4.50 -40.90 -20.44
C CYS A 67 -6.04 -41.07 -20.51
N SER A 68 -6.50 -41.50 -21.68
CA SER A 68 -7.29 -42.73 -21.93
C SER A 68 -8.30 -43.28 -20.90
N PHE A 69 -9.57 -43.39 -21.35
CA PHE A 69 -10.51 -44.51 -21.18
C PHE A 69 -10.44 -45.43 -19.93
N VAL A 70 -11.55 -45.49 -19.19
CA VAL A 70 -12.44 -46.67 -19.16
C VAL A 70 -13.90 -46.19 -19.13
N SER A 71 -14.78 -46.82 -19.91
CA SER A 71 -16.23 -46.62 -19.84
C SER A 71 -16.89 -47.68 -18.97
N ASN A 72 -17.96 -47.34 -18.25
CA ASN A 72 -19.01 -48.33 -17.97
C ASN A 72 -20.39 -47.66 -17.87
N ALA A 73 -21.41 -48.35 -18.35
CA ALA A 73 -22.78 -47.85 -18.43
C ALA A 73 -23.75 -48.81 -17.73
N SER A 74 -24.62 -48.26 -16.89
CA SER A 74 -25.65 -49.02 -16.17
C SER A 74 -26.98 -48.27 -16.23
N ASN A 75 -27.90 -48.73 -17.08
CA ASN A 75 -29.32 -48.37 -16.94
C ASN A 75 -29.87 -49.00 -15.65
N ILE A 76 -30.86 -48.38 -15.01
CA ILE A 76 -31.94 -49.09 -14.31
C ILE A 76 -33.19 -48.20 -14.20
N TYR A 77 -34.34 -48.87 -14.12
CA TYR A 77 -35.68 -48.36 -14.40
C TYR A 77 -36.30 -47.43 -13.32
N LEU A 78 -37.22 -46.57 -13.78
CA LEU A 78 -38.36 -46.10 -12.99
C LEU A 78 -39.44 -47.18 -12.91
N PRO A 79 -40.15 -47.28 -11.77
CA PRO A 79 -41.59 -47.53 -11.78
C PRO A 79 -42.36 -46.47 -10.96
N SER A 80 -43.69 -46.47 -11.08
CA SER A 80 -44.57 -45.43 -10.53
C SER A 80 -45.71 -45.99 -9.65
N SER A 81 -46.34 -45.06 -8.91
CA SER A 81 -47.70 -45.08 -8.36
C SER A 81 -47.96 -45.56 -6.91
N ASN A 82 -48.76 -44.74 -6.21
CA ASN A 82 -49.85 -45.08 -5.26
C ASN A 82 -49.53 -45.74 -3.90
N VAL A 83 -50.30 -45.53 -2.81
CA VAL A 83 -51.19 -44.42 -2.34
C VAL A 83 -51.50 -44.67 -0.85
N LEU A 84 -51.62 -43.62 -0.01
CA LEU A 84 -52.59 -43.44 1.10
C LEU A 84 -52.20 -42.24 2.02
N PRO A 85 -53.16 -41.53 2.65
CA PRO A 85 -52.90 -40.38 3.54
C PRO A 85 -53.12 -40.71 5.03
N MET A 86 -52.76 -39.76 5.91
CA MET A 86 -53.29 -39.72 7.29
C MET A 86 -53.67 -38.28 7.67
N GLN A 87 -54.87 -38.10 8.23
CA GLN A 87 -55.38 -36.82 8.72
C GLN A 87 -55.13 -36.67 10.23
N LEU A 88 -54.97 -35.43 10.70
CA LEU A 88 -55.23 -35.03 12.08
C LEU A 88 -55.67 -33.56 12.08
N SER A 89 -56.69 -33.23 12.88
CA SER A 89 -57.62 -32.14 12.54
C SER A 89 -57.98 -31.25 13.73
N PHE A 90 -57.99 -29.93 13.47
CA PHE A 90 -58.67 -28.84 14.18
C PHE A 90 -58.53 -28.70 15.72
N HIS A 91 -58.13 -27.50 16.14
CA HIS A 91 -59.10 -26.60 16.78
C HIS A 91 -58.84 -25.13 16.43
N PHE A 92 -59.90 -24.33 16.36
CA PHE A 92 -59.86 -22.89 16.14
C PHE A 92 -60.68 -22.24 17.25
N ILE A 93 -60.12 -21.25 17.96
CA ILE A 93 -60.87 -20.42 18.91
C ILE A 93 -60.58 -18.95 18.57
N SER A 94 -61.66 -18.18 18.41
CA SER A 94 -61.62 -16.75 18.11
C SER A 94 -61.79 -15.94 19.38
N GLN A 95 -60.86 -15.01 19.64
CA GLN A 95 -61.17 -13.79 20.40
C GLN A 95 -60.47 -12.58 19.76
N SER A 96 -61.24 -11.52 19.60
CA SER A 96 -60.79 -10.22 19.10
C SER A 96 -60.36 -9.31 20.25
N ASN A 97 -59.26 -8.57 20.10
CA ASN A 97 -59.04 -7.34 20.85
C ASN A 97 -58.19 -6.34 20.05
N THR A 98 -58.67 -5.10 19.95
CA THR A 98 -58.02 -4.00 19.23
C THR A 98 -57.26 -3.09 20.19
N LEU A 99 -56.00 -2.75 19.88
CA LEU A 99 -55.25 -1.75 20.64
C LEU A 99 -54.23 -0.99 19.76
N ASN A 100 -53.96 0.27 20.13
CA ASN A 100 -53.31 1.26 19.27
C ASN A 100 -51.79 1.09 19.16
N VAL A 101 -51.28 0.74 17.97
CA VAL A 101 -49.83 0.75 17.66
C VAL A 101 -49.56 1.49 16.35
N HIS A 102 -49.68 2.83 16.32
CA HIS A 102 -49.42 3.58 15.08
C HIS A 102 -48.68 4.93 15.20
N LYS A 103 -48.38 5.43 16.42
CA LYS A 103 -47.68 6.74 16.60
C LYS A 103 -46.20 6.66 17.00
N SER A 104 -45.72 5.57 17.60
CA SER A 104 -44.30 5.48 18.04
C SER A 104 -43.33 5.29 16.86
N PHE A 105 -43.66 4.41 15.90
CA PHE A 105 -42.73 3.96 14.86
C PHE A 105 -42.22 5.04 13.88
N ARG A 106 -42.94 6.16 13.72
CA ARG A 106 -42.52 7.26 12.83
C ARG A 106 -41.38 8.10 13.39
N SER A 107 -41.26 8.25 14.72
CA SER A 107 -40.19 9.05 15.31
C SER A 107 -38.83 8.36 15.13
N SER A 108 -38.77 7.07 15.48
CA SER A 108 -37.54 6.28 15.39
C SER A 108 -37.04 6.12 13.94
N THR A 109 -37.95 5.94 12.97
CA THR A 109 -37.56 5.84 11.55
C THR A 109 -37.10 7.17 10.97
N ILE A 110 -37.68 8.31 11.36
CA ILE A 110 -37.19 9.63 10.95
C ILE A 110 -35.81 9.91 11.57
N SER A 111 -35.60 9.56 12.84
CA SER A 111 -34.30 9.69 13.51
C SER A 111 -33.21 8.82 12.85
N LEU A 112 -33.53 7.56 12.52
CA LEU A 112 -32.61 6.67 11.80
C LEU A 112 -32.34 7.14 10.36
N ALA A 113 -33.34 7.67 9.66
CA ALA A 113 -33.17 8.24 8.32
C ALA A 113 -32.30 9.49 8.36
N LEU A 114 -32.47 10.36 9.37
CA LEU A 114 -31.61 11.53 9.56
C LEU A 114 -30.17 11.13 9.90
N SER A 115 -29.95 10.16 10.79
CA SER A 115 -28.59 9.71 11.12
C SER A 115 -27.89 8.98 9.96
N LEU A 116 -28.61 8.16 9.18
CA LEU A 116 -28.08 7.61 7.92
C LEU A 116 -27.82 8.70 6.88
N SER A 117 -28.71 9.68 6.72
CA SER A 117 -28.48 10.76 5.76
C SER A 117 -27.28 11.63 6.17
N LEU A 118 -27.07 11.86 7.47
CA LEU A 118 -25.94 12.64 7.98
C LEU A 118 -24.63 11.85 7.90
N SER A 119 -24.64 10.54 8.15
CA SER A 119 -23.45 9.69 7.96
C SER A 119 -23.11 9.53 6.48
N LEU A 120 -24.11 9.44 5.59
CA LEU A 120 -23.93 9.53 4.13
C LEU A 120 -23.45 10.92 3.69
N PHE A 121 -23.86 12.01 4.35
CA PHE A 121 -23.36 13.36 4.06
C PHE A 121 -21.91 13.56 4.55
N LEU A 122 -21.53 12.92 5.66
CA LEU A 122 -20.16 12.94 6.20
C LEU A 122 -19.21 12.01 5.41
N SER A 123 -19.66 10.83 4.97
CA SER A 123 -18.87 9.92 4.14
C SER A 123 -18.79 10.39 2.68
N SER A 124 -19.86 10.99 2.14
CA SER A 124 -19.75 11.72 0.86
C SER A 124 -18.89 12.97 1.01
N SER A 125 -18.90 13.68 2.15
CA SER A 125 -17.91 14.73 2.42
C SER A 125 -16.47 14.20 2.45
N LEU A 126 -16.23 12.96 2.92
CA LEU A 126 -14.91 12.32 2.83
C LEU A 126 -14.54 11.93 1.39
N LEU A 127 -15.45 11.34 0.63
CA LEU A 127 -15.24 10.98 -0.79
C LEU A 127 -15.04 12.23 -1.67
N VAL A 128 -15.85 13.27 -1.43
CA VAL A 128 -15.75 14.58 -2.07
C VAL A 128 -14.48 15.31 -1.59
N ARG A 129 -13.99 15.10 -0.37
CA ARG A 129 -12.64 15.55 0.04
C ARG A 129 -11.52 14.78 -0.68
N LEU A 130 -11.66 13.47 -0.88
CA LEU A 130 -10.73 12.66 -1.69
C LEU A 130 -10.67 13.11 -3.16
N LEU A 131 -11.80 13.56 -3.73
CA LEU A 131 -11.86 14.18 -5.05
C LEU A 131 -11.37 15.65 -5.04
N LEU A 132 -11.74 16.45 -4.04
CA LEU A 132 -11.29 17.84 -3.85
C LEU A 132 -9.80 17.95 -3.52
N LEU A 133 -9.15 16.90 -3.00
CA LEU A 133 -7.70 16.87 -2.82
C LEU A 133 -6.95 17.09 -4.14
N PHE A 134 -7.59 16.81 -5.28
CA PHE A 134 -7.09 17.09 -6.63
C PHE A 134 -7.62 18.40 -7.25
N LEU A 135 -8.59 19.09 -6.64
CA LEU A 135 -9.19 20.33 -7.17
C LEU A 135 -8.45 21.61 -6.73
N HIS A 136 -7.13 21.56 -6.78
CA HIS A 136 -6.30 22.74 -7.07
C HIS A 136 -6.23 22.88 -8.61
N PRO A 137 -5.94 24.05 -9.21
CA PRO A 137 -5.77 24.17 -10.67
C PRO A 137 -4.73 23.19 -11.22
N LEU A 138 -5.22 22.08 -11.80
CA LEU A 138 -4.42 21.09 -12.51
C LEU A 138 -4.08 21.65 -13.89
N HIS A 139 -2.88 22.19 -14.04
CA HIS A 139 -2.32 22.43 -15.37
C HIS A 139 -1.94 21.08 -16.01
N PRO A 140 -2.37 20.80 -17.25
CA PRO A 140 -2.00 19.57 -17.94
C PRO A 140 -0.50 19.55 -18.27
N PRO A 141 0.17 18.39 -18.19
CA PRO A 141 1.56 18.24 -18.59
C PRO A 141 1.79 18.47 -20.10
N PRO A 142 3.03 18.78 -20.52
CA PRO A 142 3.38 18.87 -21.93
C PRO A 142 3.21 17.50 -22.63
N LEU A 143 2.63 17.51 -23.83
CA LEU A 143 2.32 16.32 -24.61
C LEU A 143 3.59 15.66 -25.18
N SER A 144 4.06 14.57 -24.56
CA SER A 144 5.12 13.72 -25.10
C SER A 144 4.56 12.52 -25.88
N SER A 145 5.08 12.26 -27.08
CA SER A 145 4.64 11.18 -27.96
C SER A 145 5.21 9.81 -27.56
N THR A 146 4.58 9.15 -26.57
CA THR A 146 4.86 7.74 -26.20
C THR A 146 3.59 6.90 -26.30
N MET A 147 3.56 5.93 -27.23
CA MET A 147 2.43 5.01 -27.36
C MET A 147 2.32 4.10 -26.13
N LEU A 148 1.08 3.85 -25.70
CA LEU A 148 0.76 3.15 -24.46
C LEU A 148 0.63 1.62 -24.63
N GLN A 149 1.08 0.88 -23.61
CA GLN A 149 0.46 -0.41 -23.25
C GLN A 149 -1.00 -0.13 -22.81
N MET A 150 -1.94 -0.08 -23.76
CA MET A 150 -3.36 0.15 -23.44
C MET A 150 -4.02 -1.02 -22.68
N GLY A 151 -3.45 -2.23 -22.79
CA GLY A 151 -4.02 -3.47 -22.26
C GLY A 151 -4.38 -3.42 -20.77
N ASP A 152 -3.50 -2.89 -19.91
CA ASP A 152 -3.73 -2.82 -18.46
C ASP A 152 -4.89 -1.92 -18.05
N VAL A 153 -5.22 -0.90 -18.85
CA VAL A 153 -6.21 0.13 -18.46
C VAL A 153 -7.63 -0.34 -18.79
N LEU A 154 -7.75 -1.19 -19.80
CA LEU A 154 -9.02 -1.69 -20.31
C LEU A 154 -9.88 -2.46 -19.26
N PRO A 155 -9.33 -3.37 -18.42
CA PRO A 155 -10.12 -4.05 -17.39
C PRO A 155 -10.72 -3.09 -16.36
N CYS A 156 -9.91 -2.13 -15.87
CA CYS A 156 -10.34 -1.15 -14.87
C CYS A 156 -11.47 -0.27 -15.41
N PHE A 157 -11.33 0.24 -16.63
CA PHE A 157 -12.38 1.07 -17.25
C PHE A 157 -13.61 0.26 -17.70
N SER A 158 -13.46 -1.04 -17.99
CA SER A 158 -14.60 -1.95 -18.17
C SER A 158 -15.39 -2.15 -16.88
N ALA A 159 -14.72 -2.31 -15.73
CA ALA A 159 -15.37 -2.39 -14.43
C ALA A 159 -16.08 -1.07 -14.05
N VAL A 160 -15.43 0.08 -14.29
CA VAL A 160 -16.04 1.41 -14.12
C VAL A 160 -17.28 1.56 -15.00
N PHE A 161 -17.22 1.16 -16.28
CA PHE A 161 -18.38 1.18 -17.17
C PHE A 161 -19.56 0.35 -16.63
N LEU A 162 -19.30 -0.87 -16.15
CA LEU A 162 -20.34 -1.74 -15.59
C LEU A 162 -20.98 -1.16 -14.31
N LEU A 163 -20.17 -0.59 -13.41
CA LEU A 163 -20.66 0.10 -12.21
C LEU A 163 -21.51 1.33 -12.56
N LEU A 164 -21.06 2.14 -13.52
CA LEU A 164 -21.80 3.30 -14.01
C LEU A 164 -23.08 2.90 -14.76
N LEU A 165 -23.07 1.78 -15.49
CA LEU A 165 -24.25 1.24 -16.15
C LEU A 165 -25.31 0.79 -15.14
N LEU A 166 -24.91 0.11 -14.06
CA LEU A 166 -25.80 -0.29 -12.97
C LEU A 166 -26.39 0.91 -12.22
N GLY A 167 -25.57 1.93 -11.92
CA GLY A 167 -25.98 3.13 -11.21
C GLY A 167 -26.86 4.08 -12.03
N THR A 168 -26.44 4.42 -13.26
CA THR A 168 -27.18 5.36 -14.14
C THR A 168 -28.33 4.72 -14.90
N ARG A 169 -28.31 3.39 -15.07
CA ARG A 169 -29.21 2.61 -15.94
C ARG A 169 -29.23 3.09 -17.40
N SER A 170 -28.19 3.80 -17.83
CA SER A 170 -28.07 4.38 -19.18
C SER A 170 -26.74 3.99 -19.80
N ALA A 171 -26.78 3.19 -20.87
CA ALA A 171 -25.57 2.80 -21.60
C ALA A 171 -24.83 4.03 -22.16
N THR A 172 -25.56 5.01 -22.71
CA THR A 172 -24.96 6.26 -23.21
C THR A 172 -24.33 7.08 -22.09
N GLY A 173 -24.98 7.19 -20.93
CA GLY A 173 -24.44 7.91 -19.77
C GLY A 173 -23.18 7.25 -19.20
N ALA A 174 -23.22 5.93 -19.03
CA ALA A 174 -22.07 5.14 -18.59
C ALA A 174 -20.90 5.21 -19.57
N SER A 175 -21.15 5.11 -20.89
CA SER A 175 -20.12 5.25 -21.94
C SER A 175 -19.47 6.63 -21.92
N LEU A 176 -20.27 7.71 -21.94
CA LEU A 176 -19.77 9.08 -21.94
C LEU A 176 -18.92 9.37 -20.70
N LEU A 177 -19.38 8.96 -19.51
CA LEU A 177 -18.63 9.18 -18.27
C LEU A 177 -17.38 8.30 -18.17
N THR A 178 -17.41 7.06 -18.66
CA THR A 178 -16.21 6.20 -18.73
C THR A 178 -15.16 6.78 -19.68
N VAL A 179 -15.57 7.25 -20.86
CA VAL A 179 -14.68 7.91 -21.83
C VAL A 179 -14.15 9.22 -21.26
N PHE A 180 -14.98 10.02 -20.59
CA PHE A 180 -14.53 11.24 -19.90
C PHE A 180 -13.47 10.93 -18.84
N LEU A 181 -13.70 9.94 -17.97
CA LEU A 181 -12.73 9.54 -16.94
C LEU A 181 -11.42 8.99 -17.56
N TYR A 182 -11.51 8.29 -18.69
CA TYR A 182 -10.33 7.79 -19.42
C TYR A 182 -9.53 8.94 -20.03
N VAL A 183 -10.19 9.87 -20.72
CA VAL A 183 -9.55 11.07 -21.29
C VAL A 183 -8.98 11.95 -20.19
N PHE A 184 -9.67 12.11 -19.05
CA PHE A 184 -9.17 12.80 -17.86
C PHE A 184 -7.88 12.16 -17.35
N LEU A 185 -7.85 10.82 -17.16
CA LEU A 185 -6.65 10.11 -16.73
C LEU A 185 -5.51 10.23 -17.75
N MET A 186 -5.81 10.18 -19.06
CA MET A 186 -4.80 10.35 -20.11
C MET A 186 -4.28 11.79 -20.23
N MET A 187 -5.09 12.79 -19.88
CA MET A 187 -4.73 14.22 -19.94
C MET A 187 -3.99 14.69 -18.69
N PHE A 188 -4.23 14.09 -17.52
CA PHE A 188 -3.61 14.48 -16.25
C PHE A 188 -2.49 13.54 -15.76
N ARG A 189 -2.26 12.40 -16.41
CA ARG A 189 -1.11 11.54 -16.07
C ARG A 189 0.22 12.16 -16.50
N PHE A 190 1.26 11.95 -15.70
CA PHE A 190 2.64 12.14 -16.15
C PHE A 190 3.16 10.89 -16.87
N PRO A 191 4.00 11.01 -17.91
CA PRO A 191 4.84 9.90 -18.33
C PRO A 191 5.86 9.58 -17.23
N PRO A 192 6.28 8.32 -17.04
CA PRO A 192 7.45 8.00 -16.22
C PRO A 192 8.73 8.54 -16.87
N VAL A 193 9.80 8.73 -16.09
CA VAL A 193 11.11 9.01 -16.68
C VAL A 193 11.61 7.78 -17.47
N PRO A 194 12.54 7.95 -18.44
CA PRO A 194 13.09 6.82 -19.19
C PRO A 194 13.67 5.74 -18.28
N THR A 195 13.43 4.47 -18.61
CA THR A 195 13.84 3.31 -17.79
C THR A 195 15.36 3.23 -17.60
N TYR A 196 16.17 3.73 -18.53
CA TYR A 196 17.63 3.82 -18.36
C TYR A 196 18.04 4.85 -17.29
N GLN A 197 17.26 5.91 -17.08
CA GLN A 197 17.51 6.91 -16.04
C GLN A 197 17.06 6.36 -14.69
N ALA A 198 15.85 5.80 -14.63
CA ALA A 198 15.31 5.11 -13.46
C ALA A 198 16.28 4.03 -12.96
N GLY A 199 16.68 3.09 -13.83
CA GLY A 199 17.57 1.99 -13.48
C GLY A 199 18.97 2.43 -13.05
N ARG A 200 19.49 3.57 -13.53
CA ARG A 200 20.76 4.14 -13.04
C ARG A 200 20.68 4.67 -11.60
N VAL A 201 19.50 5.12 -11.17
CA VAL A 201 19.24 5.61 -9.81
C VAL A 201 18.81 4.47 -8.88
N LEU A 202 18.00 3.53 -9.36
CA LEU A 202 17.40 2.47 -8.56
C LEU A 202 18.29 1.22 -8.45
N ARG A 203 19.14 0.98 -9.46
CA ARG A 203 20.24 0.01 -9.43
C ARG A 203 21.59 0.72 -9.61
N PRO A 204 22.02 1.55 -8.64
CA PRO A 204 23.36 2.12 -8.62
C PRO A 204 24.39 0.98 -8.62
N ARG A 205 25.54 1.22 -9.24
CA ARG A 205 26.52 0.16 -9.55
C ARG A 205 27.30 -0.26 -8.31
N ALA A 206 26.72 -1.17 -7.53
CA ALA A 206 27.36 -1.77 -6.36
C ALA A 206 28.76 -2.34 -6.72
N PRO A 207 29.81 -2.10 -5.92
CA PRO A 207 31.17 -2.58 -6.23
C PRO A 207 31.28 -4.11 -6.38
N SER A 208 30.38 -4.85 -5.74
CA SER A 208 30.24 -6.31 -5.80
C SER A 208 29.34 -6.83 -6.94
N GLY A 209 28.69 -5.94 -7.69
CA GLY A 209 27.66 -6.31 -8.69
C GLY A 209 26.30 -6.71 -8.10
N GLY A 210 26.09 -6.51 -6.79
CA GLY A 210 24.83 -6.78 -6.11
C GLY A 210 23.71 -5.75 -6.37
N VAL A 211 22.58 -5.94 -5.67
CA VAL A 211 21.41 -5.05 -5.69
C VAL A 211 21.67 -3.74 -4.93
N SER A 212 20.73 -2.78 -5.03
CA SER A 212 20.78 -1.55 -4.25
C SER A 212 20.48 -1.81 -2.76
N VAL A 213 21.41 -1.43 -1.88
CA VAL A 213 21.24 -1.48 -0.42
C VAL A 213 21.16 -0.05 0.10
N VAL A 214 19.99 0.33 0.61
CA VAL A 214 19.67 1.68 1.04
C VAL A 214 19.59 1.72 2.57
N ALA A 215 20.36 2.59 3.21
CA ALA A 215 20.31 2.73 4.66
C ALA A 215 19.08 3.59 5.08
N SER A 216 18.12 2.96 5.76
CA SER A 216 16.93 3.57 6.37
C SER A 216 17.36 4.71 7.30
N ARG A 217 16.92 5.93 7.03
CA ARG A 217 17.31 7.15 7.77
C ARG A 217 18.84 7.37 7.87
N GLY A 218 19.63 6.80 6.95
CA GLY A 218 21.10 6.75 7.04
C GLY A 218 21.69 5.58 7.83
N GLY A 219 20.86 4.59 8.22
CA GLY A 219 21.24 3.43 9.02
C GLY A 219 20.87 3.61 10.50
N THR A 220 19.57 3.72 10.80
CA THR A 220 18.98 3.96 12.14
C THR A 220 19.64 3.18 13.28
N HIS A 221 20.05 1.93 13.04
CA HIS A 221 20.67 1.06 14.02
C HIS A 221 22.20 1.26 14.11
N ASP A 222 22.86 1.57 13.00
CA ASP A 222 24.31 1.72 12.87
C ASP A 222 24.82 3.10 13.33
N ALA A 223 23.98 4.13 13.20
CA ALA A 223 24.27 5.53 13.54
C ALA A 223 22.99 6.33 13.86
N PRO A 224 23.09 7.50 14.54
CA PRO A 224 21.94 8.34 14.86
C PRO A 224 21.17 8.79 13.61
N GLU A 225 19.88 8.46 13.55
CA GLU A 225 19.07 8.64 12.34
C GLU A 225 19.02 10.07 11.82
N ASN A 226 18.92 10.22 10.50
CA ASN A 226 18.81 11.50 9.80
C ASN A 226 19.95 12.49 10.09
N THR A 227 21.16 12.02 10.49
CA THR A 227 22.35 12.86 10.74
C THR A 227 23.41 12.80 9.62
N VAL A 228 24.38 13.73 9.64
CA VAL A 228 25.54 13.69 8.74
C VAL A 228 26.49 12.55 9.12
N ALA A 229 26.61 12.20 10.40
CA ALA A 229 27.29 10.99 10.83
C ALA A 229 26.69 9.72 10.21
N ALA A 230 25.36 9.58 10.18
CA ALA A 230 24.71 8.42 9.59
C ALA A 230 24.96 8.29 8.08
N ILE A 231 24.89 9.40 7.32
CA ILE A 231 25.25 9.40 5.88
C ILE A 231 26.69 8.91 5.66
N ARG A 232 27.64 9.30 6.51
CA ARG A 232 29.04 8.84 6.46
C ARG A 232 29.19 7.38 6.87
N GLU A 233 28.45 6.91 7.87
CA GLU A 233 28.51 5.53 8.35
C GLU A 233 27.87 4.57 7.35
N ALA A 234 26.73 4.90 6.75
CA ALA A 234 26.13 4.14 5.64
C ALA A 234 27.13 3.94 4.50
N SER A 235 27.87 4.98 4.11
CA SER A 235 28.93 4.87 3.09
C SER A 235 30.07 3.95 3.50
N ARG A 236 30.51 3.99 4.77
CA ARG A 236 31.54 3.08 5.32
C ARG A 236 31.06 1.62 5.35
N ASN A 237 29.79 1.41 5.68
CA ASN A 237 29.15 0.10 5.77
C ASN A 237 28.77 -0.48 4.38
N GLY A 238 29.10 0.22 3.29
CA GLY A 238 28.90 -0.27 1.92
C GLY A 238 27.51 -0.01 1.33
N ALA A 239 26.71 0.88 1.92
CA ALA A 239 25.42 1.27 1.36
C ALA A 239 25.59 1.92 -0.01
N THR A 240 24.69 1.61 -0.95
CA THR A 240 24.62 2.26 -2.27
C THR A 240 23.72 3.50 -2.26
N GLY A 241 22.98 3.70 -1.17
CA GLY A 241 22.14 4.87 -0.95
C GLY A 241 21.69 5.04 0.49
N VAL A 242 20.99 6.14 0.75
CA VAL A 242 20.39 6.48 2.05
C VAL A 242 18.97 6.98 1.84
N GLN A 243 18.04 6.55 2.70
CA GLN A 243 16.72 7.20 2.83
C GLN A 243 16.85 8.33 3.85
N LEU A 244 16.25 9.49 3.58
CA LEU A 244 16.33 10.68 4.43
C LEU A 244 14.96 11.38 4.49
N ASP A 245 14.47 11.66 5.68
CA ASP A 245 13.13 12.22 5.93
C ASP A 245 13.13 13.75 5.81
N LEU A 246 12.37 14.32 4.87
CA LEU A 246 12.25 15.77 4.71
C LEU A 246 11.20 16.37 5.65
N SER A 247 11.64 17.21 6.58
CA SER A 247 10.81 18.02 7.48
C SER A 247 11.15 19.52 7.37
N PHE A 248 10.40 20.37 8.07
CA PHE A 248 10.52 21.82 7.97
C PHE A 248 10.42 22.54 9.32
N THR A 249 11.32 23.48 9.53
CA THR A 249 11.33 24.39 10.69
C THR A 249 10.23 25.44 10.63
N ALA A 250 10.01 26.15 11.74
CA ALA A 250 9.09 27.29 11.84
C ALA A 250 9.48 28.45 10.90
N ASP A 251 10.77 28.70 10.72
CA ASP A 251 11.33 29.67 9.75
C ASP A 251 11.42 29.10 8.32
N GLY A 252 10.89 27.90 8.08
CA GLY A 252 10.69 27.32 6.75
C GLY A 252 11.89 26.60 6.15
N VAL A 253 13.01 26.52 6.87
CA VAL A 253 14.24 25.82 6.47
C VAL A 253 13.97 24.32 6.35
N PRO A 254 14.40 23.65 5.27
CA PRO A 254 14.31 22.20 5.14
C PRO A 254 15.38 21.51 5.98
N VAL A 255 14.95 20.58 6.84
CA VAL A 255 15.79 19.81 7.75
C VAL A 255 15.46 18.32 7.63
N LEU A 256 16.39 17.46 8.05
CA LEU A 256 16.10 16.04 8.17
C LEU A 256 15.54 15.70 9.55
N MET A 257 14.34 15.11 9.59
CA MET A 257 13.74 14.56 10.80
C MET A 257 12.58 13.64 10.42
N HIS A 258 12.55 12.42 10.97
CA HIS A 258 11.46 11.47 10.73
C HIS A 258 10.15 11.91 11.39
N ASP A 259 10.23 12.41 12.63
CA ASP A 259 9.08 12.67 13.49
C ASP A 259 8.56 14.10 13.32
N GLU A 260 7.30 14.35 13.73
CA GLU A 260 6.75 15.70 13.80
C GLU A 260 7.36 16.54 14.94
N THR A 261 7.98 15.88 15.92
CA THR A 261 8.62 16.48 17.10
C THR A 261 10.06 15.97 17.26
N VAL A 262 10.83 16.59 18.17
CA VAL A 262 12.27 16.28 18.33
C VAL A 262 12.58 15.30 19.48
N ASP A 263 11.54 14.90 20.22
CA ASP A 263 11.63 14.27 21.55
C ASP A 263 12.21 12.84 21.54
N ARG A 264 12.03 12.09 20.44
CA ARG A 264 12.53 10.70 20.34
C ARG A 264 14.04 10.63 20.06
N THR A 265 14.54 11.54 19.23
CA THR A 265 15.91 11.47 18.67
C THR A 265 16.88 12.45 19.31
N THR A 266 16.38 13.50 19.99
CA THR A 266 17.21 14.60 20.49
C THR A 266 17.01 14.87 21.98
N ASN A 267 17.95 15.57 22.60
CA ASN A 267 17.82 16.11 23.97
C ASN A 267 16.88 17.33 24.11
N GLY A 268 16.04 17.61 23.10
CA GLY A 268 15.03 18.66 23.12
C GLY A 268 13.61 18.12 23.25
N SER A 269 12.62 19.01 23.15
CA SER A 269 11.22 18.61 23.10
C SER A 269 10.38 19.53 22.20
N GLY A 270 9.28 18.98 21.67
CA GLY A 270 8.26 19.71 20.94
C GLY A 270 8.38 19.69 19.40
N PRO A 271 7.34 20.19 18.71
CA PRO A 271 7.18 20.05 17.26
C PRO A 271 8.21 20.82 16.42
N VAL A 272 8.79 20.15 15.42
CA VAL A 272 9.79 20.70 14.49
C VAL A 272 9.28 21.97 13.81
N ASN A 273 7.99 22.00 13.43
CA ASN A 273 7.34 23.14 12.78
C ASN A 273 7.10 24.36 13.70
N LYS A 274 7.48 24.31 14.99
CA LYS A 274 7.49 25.44 15.93
C LYS A 274 8.90 25.86 16.37
N LEU A 275 9.93 25.12 15.99
CA LEU A 275 11.33 25.44 16.29
C LEU A 275 11.99 26.09 15.07
N GLN A 276 12.76 27.14 15.28
CA GLN A 276 13.63 27.74 14.26
C GLN A 276 14.91 26.91 14.07
N ILE A 277 15.58 27.03 12.92
CA ILE A 277 16.85 26.31 12.67
C ILE A 277 17.91 26.58 13.76
N VAL A 278 17.97 27.81 14.28
CA VAL A 278 18.88 28.25 15.36
C VAL A 278 18.56 27.67 16.74
N GLN A 279 17.38 27.07 16.91
CA GLN A 279 17.00 26.30 18.11
C GLN A 279 17.35 24.82 17.90
N LEU A 280 16.94 24.22 16.77
CA LEU A 280 17.28 22.83 16.41
C LEU A 280 18.80 22.58 16.40
N ARG A 281 19.58 23.56 15.92
CA ARG A 281 21.06 23.48 15.90
C ARG A 281 21.75 23.41 17.27
N ARG A 282 21.03 23.69 18.35
CA ARG A 282 21.55 23.56 19.72
C ARG A 282 21.39 22.14 20.27
N LEU A 283 20.39 21.41 19.76
CA LEU A 283 20.09 20.04 20.17
C LEU A 283 21.23 19.08 19.78
N ASP A 284 21.30 17.95 20.47
CA ASP A 284 22.14 16.81 20.12
C ASP A 284 21.24 15.71 19.55
N ALA A 285 21.43 15.39 18.27
CA ALA A 285 20.66 14.40 17.52
C ALA A 285 21.13 12.95 17.74
N ALA A 286 22.15 12.74 18.56
CA ALA A 286 22.60 11.42 19.03
C ALA A 286 22.18 11.12 20.47
N ALA A 287 21.58 12.07 21.20
CA ALA A 287 21.37 12.01 22.65
C ALA A 287 20.67 10.73 23.17
N HIS A 288 19.83 10.12 22.35
CA HIS A 288 19.05 8.92 22.68
C HIS A 288 19.44 7.68 21.85
N HIS A 289 20.48 7.77 21.02
CA HIS A 289 20.96 6.64 20.21
C HIS A 289 21.79 5.65 21.04
N ARG A 290 21.70 4.35 20.70
CA ARG A 290 22.47 3.29 21.39
C ARG A 290 24.00 3.46 21.31
N LEU A 291 24.51 4.18 20.30
CA LEU A 291 25.93 4.47 20.10
C LEU A 291 26.28 5.95 20.33
N LYS A 292 25.49 6.70 21.12
CA LYS A 292 25.69 8.14 21.38
C LYS A 292 27.14 8.53 21.72
N ASP A 293 27.87 7.69 22.46
CA ASP A 293 29.22 7.99 22.93
C ASP A 293 30.26 7.94 21.78
N LYS A 294 29.95 7.25 20.68
CA LYS A 294 30.69 7.25 19.41
C LYS A 294 30.33 8.46 18.52
N PHE A 295 29.16 9.05 18.72
CA PHE A 295 28.55 10.06 17.84
C PHE A 295 28.11 11.32 18.60
N SER A 296 28.90 11.76 19.59
CA SER A 296 28.48 12.82 20.51
C SER A 296 28.32 14.20 19.84
N ALA A 297 27.29 14.94 20.26
CA ALA A 297 26.95 16.30 19.82
C ALA A 297 26.56 16.48 18.33
N GLU A 298 26.21 15.40 17.61
CA GLU A 298 25.67 15.47 16.23
C GLU A 298 24.47 16.42 16.12
N LYS A 299 24.31 17.04 14.94
CA LYS A 299 23.31 18.09 14.71
C LYS A 299 22.28 17.68 13.68
N VAL A 300 21.03 18.06 13.93
CA VAL A 300 19.92 17.99 12.96
C VAL A 300 20.36 18.72 11.68
N PRO A 301 20.59 18.01 10.56
CA PRO A 301 21.14 18.59 9.34
C PRO A 301 20.06 19.34 8.55
N THR A 302 20.50 20.32 7.77
CA THR A 302 19.67 20.86 6.68
C THR A 302 19.69 19.90 5.51
N LEU A 303 18.66 19.98 4.65
CA LEU A 303 18.61 19.23 3.40
C LEU A 303 19.85 19.44 2.52
N GLN A 304 20.44 20.65 2.53
CA GLN A 304 21.62 20.96 1.73
C GLN A 304 22.87 20.21 2.22
N GLU A 305 23.17 20.25 3.52
CA GLU A 305 24.37 19.58 4.08
C GLU A 305 24.31 18.07 3.85
N ALA A 306 23.10 17.48 3.96
CA ALA A 306 22.88 16.08 3.66
C ALA A 306 23.09 15.76 2.17
N VAL A 307 22.57 16.59 1.26
CA VAL A 307 22.79 16.44 -0.19
C VAL A 307 24.28 16.55 -0.54
N GLU A 308 25.00 17.51 0.04
CA GLU A 308 26.43 17.72 -0.19
C GLU A 308 27.27 16.52 0.30
N GLU A 309 26.97 15.97 1.49
CA GLU A 309 27.63 14.79 2.02
C GLU A 309 27.31 13.52 1.21
N CYS A 310 26.05 13.32 0.78
CA CYS A 310 25.65 12.20 -0.08
C CYS A 310 26.35 12.24 -1.45
N ILE A 311 26.43 13.41 -2.10
CA ILE A 311 27.12 13.57 -3.39
C ILE A 311 28.62 13.27 -3.24
N LYS A 312 29.26 13.80 -2.18
CA LYS A 312 30.66 13.51 -1.82
C LYS A 312 30.92 12.01 -1.63
N HIS A 313 29.97 11.29 -1.02
CA HIS A 313 30.05 9.85 -0.79
C HIS A 313 29.46 8.99 -1.92
N GLN A 314 29.02 9.61 -3.04
CA GLN A 314 28.41 8.95 -4.21
C GLN A 314 27.17 8.08 -3.89
N LEU A 315 26.45 8.42 -2.82
CA LEU A 315 25.25 7.72 -2.37
C LEU A 315 24.02 8.16 -3.17
N THR A 316 23.15 7.21 -3.51
CA THR A 316 21.81 7.53 -4.00
C THR A 316 20.91 8.01 -2.87
N ILE A 317 20.24 9.14 -3.03
CA ILE A 317 19.34 9.69 -1.99
C ILE A 317 17.89 9.30 -2.26
N PHE A 318 17.23 8.67 -1.30
CA PHE A 318 15.79 8.45 -1.29
C PHE A 318 15.16 9.48 -0.35
N PHE A 319 14.66 10.59 -0.89
CA PHE A 319 13.96 11.59 -0.09
C PHE A 319 12.58 11.05 0.29
N ASP A 320 12.30 10.79 1.56
CA ASP A 320 10.93 10.53 2.03
C ASP A 320 10.28 11.86 2.41
N VAL A 321 9.15 12.16 1.78
CA VAL A 321 8.49 13.48 1.87
C VAL A 321 7.07 13.29 2.37
N LYS A 322 6.86 13.55 3.66
CA LYS A 322 5.59 13.23 4.36
C LYS A 322 4.46 14.22 4.16
N GLY A 323 4.66 15.31 3.41
CA GLY A 323 3.59 16.27 3.10
C GLY A 323 4.11 17.61 2.56
N GLN A 324 3.33 18.67 2.83
CA GLN A 324 3.52 20.05 2.31
C GLN A 324 3.83 20.11 0.78
N PRO A 325 3.01 19.49 -0.10
CA PRO A 325 3.40 19.19 -1.49
C PRO A 325 4.07 20.33 -2.27
N ASP A 326 3.46 21.51 -2.32
CA ASP A 326 3.96 22.65 -3.10
C ASP A 326 5.28 23.22 -2.56
N LYS A 327 5.47 23.20 -1.22
CA LYS A 327 6.70 23.64 -0.56
C LYS A 327 7.82 22.63 -0.78
N SER A 328 7.53 21.36 -0.57
CA SER A 328 8.47 20.25 -0.75
C SER A 328 8.94 20.15 -2.20
N ALA A 329 8.03 20.21 -3.18
CA ALA A 329 8.39 20.21 -4.59
C ALA A 329 9.21 21.45 -5.01
N SER A 330 8.87 22.64 -4.49
CA SER A 330 9.63 23.87 -4.76
C SER A 330 11.06 23.80 -4.20
N VAL A 331 11.22 23.34 -2.96
CA VAL A 331 12.52 23.20 -2.30
C VAL A 331 13.37 22.11 -2.94
N LEU A 332 12.78 20.95 -3.27
CA LEU A 332 13.50 19.89 -3.97
C LEU A 332 13.90 20.34 -5.38
N HIS A 333 13.02 20.96 -6.17
CA HIS A 333 13.39 21.50 -7.49
C HIS A 333 14.52 22.55 -7.40
N GLN A 334 14.56 23.37 -6.35
CA GLN A 334 15.72 24.25 -6.09
C GLN A 334 17.01 23.46 -5.80
N MET A 335 16.95 22.35 -5.06
CA MET A 335 18.10 21.46 -4.86
C MET A 335 18.53 20.76 -6.15
N TYR A 336 17.60 20.23 -6.97
CA TYR A 336 17.92 19.64 -8.28
C TYR A 336 18.53 20.66 -9.26
N LYS A 337 18.13 21.94 -9.20
CA LYS A 337 18.75 23.04 -9.97
C LYS A 337 20.13 23.43 -9.44
N LYS A 338 20.35 23.38 -8.13
CA LYS A 338 21.66 23.66 -7.50
C LYS A 338 22.65 22.50 -7.69
N PHE A 339 22.16 21.26 -7.68
CA PHE A 339 22.92 20.02 -7.78
C PHE A 339 22.37 19.10 -8.89
N PRO A 340 22.64 19.37 -10.18
CA PRO A 340 22.11 18.55 -11.30
C PRO A 340 22.56 17.07 -11.30
N ALA A 341 23.52 16.68 -10.45
CA ALA A 341 23.83 15.28 -10.17
C ALA A 341 22.59 14.50 -9.70
N LEU A 342 21.70 15.12 -8.92
CA LEU A 342 20.52 14.50 -8.31
C LEU A 342 19.57 13.82 -9.33
N TYR A 343 19.44 14.33 -10.56
CA TYR A 343 18.66 13.64 -11.62
C TYR A 343 19.18 12.23 -11.97
N ASN A 344 20.40 11.91 -11.53
CA ASN A 344 21.10 10.65 -11.76
C ASN A 344 21.51 9.96 -10.44
N SER A 345 21.14 10.50 -9.28
CA SER A 345 21.54 9.98 -7.96
C SER A 345 20.51 10.22 -6.85
N SER A 346 19.24 10.46 -7.17
CA SER A 346 18.18 10.52 -6.14
C SER A 346 16.77 10.25 -6.65
N VAL A 347 15.95 9.72 -5.74
CA VAL A 347 14.51 9.45 -5.89
C VAL A 347 13.74 10.35 -4.92
N VAL A 348 12.65 10.95 -5.37
CA VAL A 348 11.65 11.55 -4.46
C VAL A 348 10.54 10.55 -4.21
N SER A 349 10.37 10.14 -2.95
CA SER A 349 9.44 9.13 -2.49
C SER A 349 8.47 9.69 -1.46
N SER A 350 7.24 9.15 -1.41
CA SER A 350 6.22 9.55 -0.45
C SER A 350 5.10 8.51 -0.37
N PHE A 351 4.49 8.40 0.81
CA PHE A 351 3.18 7.74 0.99
C PHE A 351 1.99 8.61 0.55
N GLU A 352 2.19 9.88 0.23
CA GLU A 352 1.16 10.77 -0.31
C GLU A 352 1.30 10.89 -1.85
N PRO A 353 0.37 10.31 -2.66
CA PRO A 353 0.40 10.47 -4.11
C PRO A 353 0.36 11.94 -4.56
N LYS A 354 -0.23 12.83 -3.75
CA LYS A 354 -0.27 14.27 -4.02
C LYS A 354 1.11 14.93 -3.97
N VAL A 355 2.01 14.48 -3.09
CA VAL A 355 3.41 14.96 -3.05
C VAL A 355 4.13 14.56 -4.33
N ILE A 356 4.01 13.30 -4.75
CA ILE A 356 4.64 12.81 -5.98
C ILE A 356 4.07 13.50 -7.22
N TYR A 357 2.74 13.61 -7.33
CA TYR A 357 2.09 14.33 -8.42
C TYR A 357 2.56 15.79 -8.50
N LYS A 358 2.70 16.46 -7.35
CA LYS A 358 3.21 17.83 -7.30
C LYS A 358 4.69 17.93 -7.70
N MET A 359 5.53 16.99 -7.25
CA MET A 359 6.94 16.92 -7.67
C MET A 359 7.04 16.77 -9.20
N ARG A 360 6.25 15.87 -9.80
CA ARG A 360 6.24 15.61 -11.25
C ARG A 360 5.63 16.77 -12.06
N GLN A 361 4.68 17.51 -11.49
CA GLN A 361 4.18 18.78 -12.04
C GLN A 361 5.24 19.88 -12.04
N THR A 362 6.08 19.94 -11.01
CA THR A 362 7.17 20.92 -10.89
C THR A 362 8.40 20.52 -11.73
N ASP A 363 8.70 19.22 -11.82
CA ASP A 363 9.86 18.70 -12.55
C ASP A 363 9.61 17.28 -13.11
N PRO A 364 9.34 17.15 -14.43
CA PRO A 364 9.08 15.85 -15.06
C PRO A 364 10.34 15.02 -15.34
N ASN A 365 11.54 15.47 -14.92
CA ASN A 365 12.79 14.72 -15.07
C ASN A 365 13.24 14.02 -13.76
N VAL A 366 12.57 14.30 -12.64
CA VAL A 366 12.88 13.71 -11.32
C VAL A 366 12.37 12.27 -11.24
N VAL A 367 13.24 11.33 -10.87
CA VAL A 367 12.86 9.94 -10.56
C VAL A 367 11.99 9.95 -9.31
N THR A 368 10.81 9.31 -9.36
CA THR A 368 9.89 9.25 -8.21
C THR A 368 9.41 7.84 -7.91
N ALA A 369 8.97 7.65 -6.67
CA ALA A 369 8.35 6.42 -6.21
C ALA A 369 7.14 6.67 -5.31
N LEU A 370 6.15 5.79 -5.37
CA LEU A 370 5.11 5.72 -4.34
C LEU A 370 5.57 4.73 -3.27
N ILE A 371 5.53 5.16 -2.01
CA ILE A 371 5.70 4.26 -0.87
C ILE A 371 4.31 3.76 -0.49
N HIS A 372 4.11 2.46 -0.39
CA HIS A 372 2.83 1.88 -0.03
C HIS A 372 3.00 0.77 1.02
N ARG A 373 1.99 0.70 1.88
CA ARG A 373 1.84 -0.33 2.90
C ARG A 373 0.38 -0.74 2.93
N PRO A 374 0.03 -2.01 2.73
CA PRO A 374 -1.31 -2.50 3.00
C PRO A 374 -1.75 -2.18 4.44
N TRP A 375 -3.05 -2.04 4.63
CA TRP A 375 -3.68 -1.79 5.94
C TRP A 375 -3.16 -0.52 6.65
N ARG A 376 -2.72 0.51 5.90
CA ARG A 376 -2.11 1.75 6.42
C ARG A 376 -3.14 2.70 7.04
N LEU A 377 -4.34 2.78 6.50
CA LEU A 377 -5.41 3.65 6.99
C LEU A 377 -6.12 3.05 8.22
N SER A 378 -6.21 1.73 8.28
CA SER A 378 -6.88 0.94 9.32
C SER A 378 -5.98 0.57 10.50
N HIS A 379 -4.67 0.39 10.30
CA HIS A 379 -3.76 -0.11 11.34
C HIS A 379 -2.47 0.71 11.48
N PHE A 380 -1.87 0.69 12.66
CA PHE A 380 -0.51 1.18 12.94
C PHE A 380 0.55 0.16 12.45
N ALA A 381 1.82 0.30 12.81
CA ALA A 381 2.92 -0.58 12.36
C ALA A 381 3.04 -1.88 13.17
N ASP A 382 2.61 -1.83 14.43
CA ASP A 382 2.44 -2.95 15.38
C ASP A 382 1.15 -3.76 15.16
N ALA A 383 0.49 -3.56 14.01
CA ALA A 383 -0.83 -4.08 13.67
C ALA A 383 -1.97 -3.71 14.65
N THR A 384 -1.82 -2.69 15.50
CA THR A 384 -2.95 -2.19 16.31
C THR A 384 -3.93 -1.37 15.46
N PRO A 385 -5.25 -1.46 15.72
CA PRO A 385 -6.27 -0.73 14.94
C PRO A 385 -6.24 0.77 15.24
N ARG A 386 -6.37 1.59 14.19
CA ARG A 386 -6.42 3.06 14.29
C ARG A 386 -7.77 3.58 14.77
N SER A 387 -8.84 2.79 14.67
CA SER A 387 -10.17 3.15 15.17
C SER A 387 -10.60 2.27 16.34
N LEU A 388 -10.92 2.91 17.47
CA LEU A 388 -11.60 2.25 18.60
C LEU A 388 -13.09 1.97 18.31
N SER A 389 -13.63 2.47 17.19
CA SER A 389 -15.00 2.21 16.76
C SER A 389 -15.02 1.13 15.68
N VAL A 390 -15.75 0.04 15.91
CA VAL A 390 -15.91 -1.07 14.95
C VAL A 390 -16.36 -0.57 13.57
N TRP A 391 -17.30 0.37 13.51
CA TRP A 391 -17.76 0.97 12.24
C TRP A 391 -16.71 1.85 11.57
N GLY A 392 -15.89 2.55 12.36
CA GLY A 392 -14.76 3.32 11.84
C GLY A 392 -13.67 2.40 11.28
N GLN A 393 -13.38 1.30 11.98
CA GLN A 393 -12.38 0.31 11.61
C GLN A 393 -12.74 -0.38 10.29
N ILE A 394 -13.97 -0.94 10.17
CA ILE A 394 -14.49 -1.55 8.94
C ILE A 394 -14.42 -0.58 7.76
N TRP A 395 -14.71 0.71 7.98
CA TRP A 395 -14.64 1.72 6.93
C TRP A 395 -13.20 2.03 6.51
N LEU A 396 -12.25 2.09 7.44
CA LEU A 396 -10.82 2.26 7.13
C LEU A 396 -10.23 1.05 6.41
N GLU A 397 -10.64 -0.17 6.76
CA GLU A 397 -10.23 -1.42 6.09
C GLU A 397 -10.75 -1.46 4.65
N PHE A 398 -12.00 -1.06 4.41
CA PHE A 398 -12.54 -0.87 3.07
C PHE A 398 -11.77 0.20 2.27
N LEU A 399 -11.40 1.32 2.91
CA LEU A 399 -10.58 2.35 2.30
C LEU A 399 -9.14 1.88 1.98
N ASP A 400 -8.55 0.99 2.79
CA ASP A 400 -7.25 0.37 2.49
C ASP A 400 -7.32 -0.53 1.27
N VAL A 401 -8.38 -1.36 1.12
CA VAL A 401 -8.58 -2.18 -0.08
C VAL A 401 -8.74 -1.30 -1.33
N LEU A 402 -9.48 -0.18 -1.23
CA LEU A 402 -9.58 0.79 -2.32
C LEU A 402 -8.24 1.51 -2.61
N LEU A 403 -7.46 1.82 -1.57
CA LEU A 403 -6.16 2.50 -1.71
C LEU A 403 -5.11 1.58 -2.33
N ASP A 404 -5.09 0.30 -1.97
CA ASP A 404 -4.21 -0.71 -2.56
C ASP A 404 -4.55 -0.93 -4.05
N TRP A 405 -5.83 -1.12 -4.37
CA TRP A 405 -6.30 -1.20 -5.75
C TRP A 405 -5.93 0.06 -6.55
N ALA A 406 -6.11 1.25 -5.96
CA ALA A 406 -5.73 2.50 -6.59
C ALA A 406 -4.22 2.58 -6.84
N HIS A 407 -3.37 2.09 -5.92
CA HIS A 407 -1.92 2.04 -6.10
C HIS A 407 -1.52 1.17 -7.29
N HIS A 408 -2.04 -0.05 -7.38
CA HIS A 408 -1.67 -1.02 -8.43
C HIS A 408 -2.23 -0.66 -9.82
N HIS A 409 -3.40 -0.01 -9.90
CA HIS A 409 -4.08 0.22 -11.19
C HIS A 409 -4.04 1.67 -11.72
N ILE A 410 -4.01 2.69 -10.85
CA ILE A 410 -4.24 4.09 -11.27
C ILE A 410 -3.10 5.02 -10.83
N LEU A 411 -2.75 5.06 -9.54
CA LEU A 411 -1.89 6.10 -8.96
C LEU A 411 -0.49 6.09 -9.55
N TRP A 412 0.09 4.92 -9.81
CA TRP A 412 1.42 4.81 -10.43
C TRP A 412 1.46 5.42 -11.85
N LYS A 413 0.37 5.23 -12.62
CA LYS A 413 0.22 5.79 -13.97
C LYS A 413 -0.05 7.28 -13.93
N LEU A 414 -0.95 7.72 -13.06
CA LEU A 414 -1.28 9.14 -12.86
C LEU A 414 -0.04 9.95 -12.45
N CYS A 415 0.75 9.41 -11.52
CA CYS A 415 1.97 10.05 -11.04
C CYS A 415 3.17 9.86 -11.98
N GLY A 416 3.16 8.86 -12.86
CA GLY A 416 4.31 8.52 -13.71
C GLY A 416 5.53 8.16 -12.87
N VAL A 417 5.38 7.23 -11.91
CA VAL A 417 6.50 6.78 -11.06
C VAL A 417 7.39 5.76 -11.76
N SER A 418 8.62 5.64 -11.25
CA SER A 418 9.62 4.67 -11.72
C SER A 418 9.87 3.53 -10.74
N ALA A 419 9.44 3.67 -9.48
CA ALA A 419 9.46 2.59 -8.52
C ALA A 419 8.24 2.59 -7.60
N VAL A 420 8.02 1.45 -6.94
CA VAL A 420 7.17 1.32 -5.76
C VAL A 420 8.01 0.81 -4.57
N LEU A 421 7.91 1.49 -3.43
CA LEU A 421 8.54 1.09 -2.19
C LEU A 421 7.48 0.38 -1.34
N ILE A 422 7.57 -0.94 -1.22
CA ILE A 422 6.53 -1.80 -0.64
C ILE A 422 7.04 -2.46 0.64
N GLN A 423 6.16 -2.62 1.65
CA GLN A 423 6.50 -3.36 2.87
C GLN A 423 6.95 -4.77 2.52
N LYS A 424 8.08 -5.19 3.10
CA LYS A 424 8.82 -6.41 2.75
C LYS A 424 7.99 -7.70 2.73
N ASP A 425 6.97 -7.77 3.60
CA ASP A 425 6.15 -8.97 3.84
C ASP A 425 5.10 -9.20 2.73
N PHE A 426 4.96 -8.26 1.78
CA PHE A 426 4.01 -8.32 0.67
C PHE A 426 4.68 -8.50 -0.71
N ILE A 427 5.99 -8.78 -0.76
CA ILE A 427 6.75 -8.89 -2.02
C ILE A 427 7.06 -10.36 -2.33
N SER A 428 6.55 -10.84 -3.47
CA SER A 428 6.87 -12.15 -4.06
C SER A 428 7.62 -12.01 -5.40
N VAL A 429 8.10 -13.12 -5.94
CA VAL A 429 8.70 -13.16 -7.30
C VAL A 429 7.69 -12.70 -8.35
N ASP A 430 6.43 -13.16 -8.27
CA ASP A 430 5.36 -12.74 -9.18
C ASP A 430 5.05 -11.25 -9.07
N TYR A 431 5.12 -10.69 -7.85
CA TYR A 431 4.93 -9.26 -7.60
C TYR A 431 6.05 -8.41 -8.21
N VAL A 432 7.30 -8.89 -8.14
CA VAL A 432 8.43 -8.24 -8.82
C VAL A 432 8.27 -8.31 -10.34
N GLN A 433 7.86 -9.46 -10.90
CA GLN A 433 7.60 -9.58 -12.34
C GLN A 433 6.46 -8.66 -12.80
N TYR A 434 5.36 -8.60 -12.04
CA TYR A 434 4.20 -7.74 -12.34
C TYR A 434 4.63 -6.28 -12.56
N TRP A 435 5.49 -5.73 -11.71
CA TRP A 435 5.97 -4.35 -11.88
C TRP A 435 7.06 -4.22 -12.97
N ALA A 436 7.92 -5.23 -13.14
CA ALA A 436 8.94 -5.25 -14.19
C ALA A 436 8.33 -5.22 -15.61
N GLU A 437 7.25 -5.95 -15.86
CA GLU A 437 6.46 -5.91 -17.11
C GLU A 437 5.89 -4.52 -17.46
N ARG A 438 5.82 -3.64 -16.45
CA ARG A 438 5.28 -2.28 -16.49
C ARG A 438 6.37 -1.21 -16.47
N GLY A 439 7.64 -1.61 -16.46
CA GLY A 439 8.80 -0.70 -16.42
C GLY A 439 8.99 0.02 -15.08
N VAL A 440 8.41 -0.51 -14.00
CA VAL A 440 8.49 0.03 -12.64
C VAL A 440 9.33 -0.92 -11.79
N GLU A 441 10.23 -0.40 -10.96
CA GLU A 441 11.04 -1.22 -10.06
C GLU A 441 10.38 -1.37 -8.68
N VAL A 442 10.63 -2.50 -8.02
CA VAL A 442 10.18 -2.74 -6.63
C VAL A 442 11.35 -2.56 -5.69
N VAL A 443 11.14 -1.90 -4.55
CA VAL A 443 12.10 -1.80 -3.45
C VAL A 443 11.42 -2.21 -2.15
N GLY A 444 12.00 -3.15 -1.41
CA GLY A 444 11.45 -3.61 -0.13
C GLY A 444 11.87 -2.73 1.06
N TRP A 445 10.98 -2.56 2.04
CA TRP A 445 11.31 -1.91 3.32
C TRP A 445 10.57 -2.55 4.50
N THR A 446 11.10 -2.61 5.73
CA THR A 446 12.51 -2.39 6.13
C THR A 446 13.13 -3.76 6.43
N VAL A 447 14.08 -4.17 5.59
CA VAL A 447 14.62 -5.53 5.46
C VAL A 447 15.86 -5.66 6.36
N ASN A 448 15.68 -6.20 7.57
CA ASN A 448 16.67 -6.07 8.63
C ASN A 448 17.44 -7.36 8.98
N THR A 449 16.88 -8.55 8.77
CA THR A 449 17.58 -9.81 9.10
C THR A 449 18.44 -10.32 7.94
N ALA A 450 19.49 -11.07 8.23
CA ALA A 450 20.38 -11.67 7.23
C ALA A 450 19.64 -12.60 6.25
N VAL A 451 18.62 -13.31 6.73
CA VAL A 451 17.77 -14.20 5.91
C VAL A 451 16.89 -13.40 4.95
N GLU A 452 16.31 -12.29 5.39
CA GLU A 452 15.58 -11.40 4.49
C GLU A 452 16.54 -10.71 3.50
N LYS A 453 17.70 -10.22 3.96
CA LYS A 453 18.73 -9.62 3.10
C LYS A 453 19.15 -10.60 1.98
N ASP A 454 19.38 -11.88 2.28
CA ASP A 454 19.65 -12.93 1.28
C ASP A 454 18.49 -13.12 0.29
N PHE A 455 17.25 -13.24 0.78
CA PHE A 455 16.05 -13.38 -0.05
C PHE A 455 15.89 -12.22 -1.05
N TYR A 456 16.15 -10.98 -0.63
CA TYR A 456 16.11 -9.80 -1.51
C TYR A 456 17.27 -9.76 -2.52
N GLN A 457 18.48 -10.11 -2.09
CA GLN A 457 19.68 -10.10 -2.94
C GLN A 457 19.68 -11.23 -3.98
N ASN A 458 19.47 -12.47 -3.55
CA ASN A 458 19.76 -13.67 -4.32
C ASN A 458 18.52 -14.30 -4.99
N LEU A 459 17.34 -14.22 -4.36
CA LEU A 459 16.09 -14.71 -4.96
C LEU A 459 15.37 -13.63 -5.76
N LEU A 460 14.94 -12.54 -5.12
CA LEU A 460 14.17 -11.47 -5.77
C LEU A 460 15.02 -10.60 -6.70
N LYS A 461 16.30 -10.38 -6.36
CA LYS A 461 17.26 -9.55 -7.11
C LYS A 461 16.80 -8.09 -7.29
N ILE A 462 16.17 -7.55 -6.25
CA ILE A 462 15.70 -6.16 -6.17
C ILE A 462 16.40 -5.39 -5.05
N GLY A 463 16.33 -4.05 -5.10
CA GLY A 463 16.84 -3.21 -4.03
C GLY A 463 16.00 -3.31 -2.75
N TYR A 464 16.61 -2.96 -1.61
CA TYR A 464 15.92 -2.89 -0.33
C TYR A 464 16.48 -1.79 0.57
N ILE A 465 15.65 -1.37 1.53
CA ILE A 465 15.94 -0.43 2.59
C ILE A 465 16.12 -1.19 3.91
N THR A 466 17.15 -0.85 4.69
CA THR A 466 17.51 -1.55 5.95
C THR A 466 17.95 -0.59 7.05
N ASP A 467 17.60 -0.86 8.32
CA ASP A 467 18.05 -0.07 9.48
C ASP A 467 19.50 -0.37 9.89
N SER A 468 20.05 -1.54 9.53
CA SER A 468 21.44 -1.93 9.76
C SER A 468 22.05 -2.64 8.55
N LEU A 469 23.25 -2.24 8.16
CA LEU A 469 24.07 -2.98 7.19
C LEU A 469 25.01 -3.99 7.86
N LEU A 470 25.19 -3.92 9.19
CA LEU A 470 26.20 -4.67 9.93
C LEU A 470 25.65 -5.90 10.64
N GLU A 471 24.44 -5.82 11.19
CA GLU A 471 23.84 -6.86 12.03
C GLU A 471 22.32 -6.98 11.79
N ASP A 472 21.69 -7.92 12.50
CA ASP A 472 20.24 -8.13 12.50
C ASP A 472 19.60 -7.30 13.62
N CYS A 473 18.50 -6.60 13.32
CA CYS A 473 17.84 -5.71 14.27
C CYS A 473 16.32 -5.67 14.08
N ASP A 474 15.58 -5.43 15.16
CA ASP A 474 14.13 -5.18 15.09
C ASP A 474 13.82 -3.92 14.25
N PRO A 475 12.66 -3.85 13.54
CA PRO A 475 12.26 -2.67 12.77
C PRO A 475 12.08 -1.43 13.66
N GLN A 476 12.73 -0.33 13.29
CA GLN A 476 12.62 0.94 14.03
C GLN A 476 11.62 1.88 13.36
N TYR A 477 10.33 1.68 13.67
CA TYR A 477 9.20 2.44 13.13
C TYR A 477 9.25 3.95 13.48
#